data_AF-A0A7C1S6S7-F1
#
_entry.id   AF-A0A7C1S6S7-F1
#
_cell.length_a   1.000
_cell.length_b   1.000
_cell.length_c   1.000
_cell.angle_alpha   90.00
_cell.angle_beta   90.00
_cell.angle_gamma   90.00
#
_symmetry.space_group_name_H-M   'P 1'
#
loop_
_entity.id
_entity.type
_entity.pdbx_description
1 polymer ?
#
loop_
_entity_poly.entity_id
_entity_poly.type
_entity_poly.pdbx_seq_one_letter_code
_entity_poly.pdbx_strand_id
1 'polypeptide(L)'
;MKKKIGTMLDEGLIFRAKQVALSERQALNQLLENALKMYLDSIEKKKNARHNNVSEMTRGAMNISPADLKAIMEEEGVYETH
;
A
#
# COMPACT_ATOMS: atom_id res chain seq x y z
N MET A 1 -24.11 -0.62 -6.19
CA MET A 1 -24.93 -1.81 -5.89
C MET A 1 -24.22 -2.64 -4.83
N LYS A 2 -24.91 -3.17 -3.81
CA LYS A 2 -24.29 -3.98 -2.74
C LYS A 2 -24.64 -5.46 -2.93
N LYS A 3 -23.67 -6.36 -2.67
CA LYS A 3 -23.86 -7.81 -2.68
C LYS A 3 -23.75 -8.34 -1.24
N LYS A 4 -24.67 -9.22 -0.84
CA LYS A 4 -24.61 -9.90 0.46
C LYS A 4 -23.71 -11.12 0.34
N ILE A 5 -22.71 -11.22 1.21
CA ILE A 5 -21.80 -12.37 1.29
C ILE A 5 -21.88 -12.96 2.71
N GLY A 6 -21.83 -14.29 2.80
CA GLY A 6 -21.66 -14.99 4.08
C GLY A 6 -20.18 -15.27 4.30
N THR A 7 -19.66 -14.99 5.50
CA THR A 7 -18.25 -15.24 5.85
C THR A 7 -18.16 -15.60 7.32
N MET A 8 -17.24 -16.51 7.66
CA MET A 8 -16.92 -16.83 9.05
C MET A 8 -15.87 -15.86 9.57
N LEU A 9 -16.12 -15.27 10.74
CA LEU A 9 -15.20 -14.40 11.45
C LEU A 9 -15.15 -14.86 12.91
N ASP A 10 -14.01 -14.59 13.55
CA ASP A 10 -13.86 -14.81 14.98
C ASP A 10 -14.92 -14.06 15.79
N GLU A 11 -15.48 -14.72 16.81
CA GLU A 11 -16.58 -14.17 17.62
C GLU A 11 -16.12 -12.96 18.45
N GLY A 12 -14.92 -13.02 19.02
CA GLY A 12 -14.33 -11.91 19.75
C GLY A 12 -14.10 -10.69 18.87
N LEU A 13 -13.67 -10.93 17.62
CA LEU A 13 -13.53 -9.88 16.61
C LEU A 13 -14.87 -9.23 16.25
N ILE A 14 -15.92 -10.04 16.00
CA ILE A 14 -17.27 -9.51 15.73
C ILE A 14 -17.77 -8.68 16.90
N PHE A 15 -17.57 -9.17 18.14
CA PHE A 15 -18.01 -8.47 19.33
C PHE A 15 -17.36 -7.09 19.45
N ARG A 16 -16.03 -7.01 19.30
CA ARG A 16 -15.30 -5.73 19.30
C ARG A 16 -15.75 -4.82 18.17
N ALA A 17 -15.94 -5.35 16.96
CA ALA A 17 -16.41 -4.56 15.82
C ALA A 17 -17.79 -3.95 16.07
N LYS A 18 -18.71 -4.68 16.73
CA LYS A 18 -20.02 -4.17 17.15
C LYS A 18 -19.89 -3.06 18.19
N GLN A 19 -19.01 -3.20 19.17
CA GLN A 19 -18.77 -2.17 20.18
C GLN A 19 -18.28 -0.87 19.53
N VAL A 20 -17.33 -0.96 18.60
CA VAL A 20 -16.82 0.21 17.86
C VAL A 20 -17.91 0.82 16.97
N ALA A 21 -18.69 -0.01 16.28
CA ALA A 21 -19.80 0.49 15.46
C ALA A 21 -20.82 1.28 16.30
N LEU A 22 -21.10 0.79 17.51
CA LEU A 22 -21.98 1.46 18.46
C LEU A 22 -21.40 2.79 18.97
N SER A 23 -20.12 2.81 19.37
CA SER A 23 -19.45 4.03 19.88
C SER A 23 -19.39 5.13 18.82
N GLU A 24 -19.10 4.75 17.58
CA GLU A 24 -19.02 5.65 16.42
C GLU A 24 -20.40 5.97 15.80
N ARG A 25 -21.49 5.46 16.38
CA ARG A 25 -22.88 5.64 15.90
C ARG A 25 -23.06 5.29 14.42
N GLN A 26 -22.37 4.25 13.96
CA GLN A 26 -22.42 3.78 12.57
C GLN A 26 -22.91 2.34 12.47
N ALA A 27 -23.49 1.98 11.32
CA ALA A 27 -23.89 0.60 11.07
C ALA A 27 -22.66 -0.33 10.97
N LEU A 28 -22.75 -1.54 11.53
CA LEU A 28 -21.67 -2.54 11.46
C LEU A 28 -21.22 -2.81 10.02
N ASN A 29 -22.17 -2.90 9.07
CA ASN A 29 -21.83 -3.08 7.65
C ASN A 29 -20.99 -1.92 7.10
N GLN A 30 -21.25 -0.67 7.53
CA GLN A 30 -20.48 0.49 7.08
C GLN A 30 -19.05 0.44 7.63
N LEU A 31 -18.91 0.06 8.91
CA LEU A 31 -17.60 -0.12 9.54
C LEU A 31 -16.78 -1.19 8.82
N LEU A 32 -17.38 -2.34 8.51
CA LEU A 32 -16.72 -3.43 7.78
C LEU A 32 -16.33 -3.00 6.36
N GLU A 33 -17.22 -2.33 5.63
CA GLU A 33 -16.92 -1.80 4.30
C GLU A 33 -15.76 -0.80 4.32
N ASN A 34 -15.74 0.10 5.31
CA ASN A 34 -14.67 1.09 5.46
C ASN A 34 -13.32 0.43 5.78
N ALA A 35 -13.31 -0.53 6.71
CA ALA A 35 -12.10 -1.27 7.06
C ALA A 35 -11.55 -2.05 5.85
N LEU A 36 -12.41 -2.70 5.07
CA LEU A 36 -12.04 -3.40 3.83
C LEU A 36 -11.46 -2.44 2.79
N LYS A 37 -12.09 -1.28 2.56
CA LYS A 37 -11.56 -0.25 1.64
C LYS A 37 -10.18 0.22 2.06
N MET A 38 -10.02 0.60 3.33
CA MET A 38 -8.73 1.04 3.86
C MET A 38 -7.63 -0.02 3.71
N TYR A 39 -7.97 -1.29 3.96
CA TYR A 39 -7.04 -2.39 3.79
C TYR A 39 -6.62 -2.56 2.33
N LEU A 40 -7.56 -2.57 1.39
CA LEU A 40 -7.27 -2.69 -0.04
C LEU A 40 -6.45 -1.49 -0.55
N ASP A 41 -6.84 -0.27 -0.18
CA ASP A 41 -6.10 0.95 -0.53
C ASP A 41 -4.65 0.89 -0.01
N SER A 42 -4.44 0.33 1.19
CA SER A 42 -3.10 0.18 1.76
C SER A 42 -2.24 -0.82 0.97
N ILE A 43 -2.85 -1.87 0.42
CA ILE A 43 -2.16 -2.85 -0.43
C ILE A 43 -1.81 -2.24 -1.77
N GLU A 44 -2.76 -1.54 -2.41
CA GLU A 44 -2.53 -0.87 -3.68
C GLU A 44 -1.43 0.17 -3.57
N LYS A 45 -1.45 1.00 -2.52
CA LYS A 45 -0.39 1.97 -2.24
C LYS A 45 0.97 1.30 -2.06
N LYS A 46 1.06 0.17 -1.34
CA LYS A 46 2.32 -0.59 -1.20
C LYS A 46 2.81 -1.15 -2.54
N LYS A 47 1.90 -1.67 -3.36
CA LYS A 47 2.23 -2.20 -4.70
C LYS A 47 2.73 -1.09 -5.62
N ASN A 48 2.06 0.06 -5.62
CA ASN A 48 2.45 1.21 -6.42
C ASN A 48 3.74 1.85 -5.90
N ALA A 49 3.97 1.92 -4.59
CA ALA A 49 5.23 2.39 -4.02
C ALA A 49 6.42 1.50 -4.44
N ARG A 50 6.22 0.18 -4.49
CA ARG A 50 7.24 -0.76 -5.01
C ARG A 50 7.52 -0.58 -6.50
N HIS A 51 6.55 -0.08 -7.26
CA HIS A 51 6.68 0.26 -8.68
C HIS A 51 7.19 1.71 -8.91
N ASN A 52 7.08 2.56 -7.89
CA ASN A 52 7.42 3.99 -7.89
C ASN A 52 8.72 4.29 -7.12
N ASN A 53 9.61 3.31 -6.97
CA ASN A 53 11.03 3.58 -6.68
C ASN A 53 11.73 4.36 -7.82
N VAL A 54 10.98 4.78 -8.84
CA VAL A 54 11.35 5.81 -9.79
C VAL A 54 10.61 7.08 -9.38
N SER A 55 11.35 8.08 -8.89
CA SER A 55 10.80 9.42 -8.66
C SER A 55 10.24 9.98 -9.96
N GLU A 56 8.98 10.43 -9.96
CA GLU A 56 8.35 11.06 -11.13
C GLU A 56 9.13 12.30 -11.59
N MET A 57 9.81 13.01 -10.68
CA MET A 57 10.66 14.16 -11.02
C MET A 57 11.90 13.79 -11.83
N THR A 58 12.38 12.55 -11.73
CA THR A 58 13.59 12.09 -12.44
C THR A 58 13.25 11.16 -13.61
N ARG A 59 11.96 10.88 -13.84
CA ARG A 59 11.48 9.96 -14.86
C ARG A 59 11.70 10.58 -16.24
N GLY A 60 12.67 10.06 -16.99
CA GLY A 60 13.03 10.56 -18.32
C GLY A 60 14.02 11.73 -18.33
N ALA A 61 14.56 12.14 -17.18
CA ALA A 61 15.59 13.18 -17.12
C ALA A 61 16.96 12.70 -17.65
N MET A 62 17.18 11.39 -17.72
CA MET A 62 18.42 10.78 -18.20
C MET A 62 18.12 9.61 -19.13
N ASN A 63 18.58 9.69 -20.38
CA ASN A 63 18.51 8.61 -21.37
C ASN A 63 19.66 7.62 -21.15
N ILE A 64 19.62 6.87 -20.05
CA ILE A 64 20.56 5.79 -19.79
C ILE A 64 19.80 4.51 -19.46
N SER A 65 20.30 3.37 -19.95
CA SER A 65 19.67 2.10 -19.62
C SER A 65 19.93 1.76 -18.14
N PRO A 66 19.00 1.07 -17.45
CA PRO A 66 19.21 0.66 -16.07
C PRO A 66 20.45 -0.22 -15.86
N ALA A 67 20.85 -0.98 -16.90
CA ALA A 67 22.04 -1.82 -16.86
C ALA A 67 23.33 -0.96 -16.86
N ASP A 68 23.38 0.07 -17.71
CA ASP A 68 24.53 0.97 -17.80
C ASP A 68 24.67 1.84 -16.54
N LEU A 69 23.55 2.32 -15.99
CA LEU A 69 23.55 3.06 -14.73
C LEU A 69 24.09 2.20 -13.58
N LYS A 70 23.67 0.93 -13.52
CA LYS A 70 24.14 -0.01 -12.51
C LYS A 70 25.65 -0.26 -12.64
N ALA A 71 26.15 -0.43 -13.86
CA ALA A 71 27.58 -0.59 -14.10
C ALA A 71 28.41 0.61 -13.63
N ILE A 72 27.93 1.84 -13.86
CA ILE A 72 28.58 3.07 -13.37
C ILE A 72 28.53 3.15 -11.84
N MET A 73 27.41 2.77 -11.21
CA MET A 73 27.27 2.81 -9.75
C MET A 73 28.11 1.75 -9.03
N GLU A 74 28.41 0.64 -9.70
CA GLU A 74 29.21 -0.47 -9.17
C GLU A 74 30.71 -0.35 -9.54
N GLU A 75 31.11 0.72 -10.23
CA GLU A 75 32.52 1.01 -10.56
C GLU A 75 33.29 1.44 -9.30
N GLU A 76 34.32 0.66 -8.91
CA GLU A 76 35.19 0.97 -7.78
C GLU A 76 35.95 2.28 -8.03
N GLY A 77 35.71 3.28 -7.16
CA GLY A 77 36.46 4.55 -7.16
C GLY A 77 35.63 5.83 -7.31
N VAL A 78 34.33 5.74 -7.66
CA VAL A 78 33.49 6.95 -7.80
C VAL A 78 33.10 7.56 -6.44
N TYR A 79 33.08 6.76 -5.37
CA TYR A 79 32.71 7.19 -4.01
C TYR A 79 33.91 7.26 -3.04
N GLU A 80 35.12 6.98 -3.52
CA GLU A 80 36.34 7.03 -2.71
C GLU A 80 37.16 8.26 -3.06
N THR A 81 36.61 9.46 -2.81
CA THR A 81 37.42 10.66 -2.68
C THR A 81 36.95 11.47 -1.47
N HIS A 82 37.94 11.80 -0.63
CA HIS A 82 37.92 12.39 0.71
C HIS A 82 36.98 13.58 0.95
#